data_AF-A0A7E4V1S1-F1
#
_entry.id   AF-A0A7E4V1S1-F1
#
_cell.length_a   1.000
_cell.length_b   1.000
_cell.length_c   1.000
_cell.angle_alpha   90.00
_cell.angle_beta   90.00
_cell.angle_gamma   90.00
#
_symmetry.space_group_name_H-M   'P 1'
#
loop_
_entity.id
_entity.type
_entity.pdbx_description
1 polymer ?
#
loop_
_entity_poly.entity_id
_entity_poly.type
_entity_poly.pdbx_seq_one_letter_code
_entity_poly.pdbx_strand_id
1 'polypeptide(L)'
;MHARSVKVTATNHPSLTIHKLSRNRCLSSTNSMRSSSVSLKFRYFVHEIFSLIFDNCTSEPEILSPTEVKFRKIASIAYRFVLATIISFQWYDFLFNPIWMHGYLWSLNQPIDVDLSDKSAGFIVDRQLGQCGINERVAHAFLGVTCVYGVLSLAEFTPEANWNTWKLLRLSLFVGIATATGRCLMLQQRLLSALHHGFFSYFHFFFIALCFTIQFDTPKSNDTIRQSESAELIETFSESDKKTD
;
A
#
# COMPACT_ATOMS: atom_id res chain seq x y z
N MET A 1 -37.57 5.77 -61.16
CA MET A 1 -37.09 4.39 -60.95
C MET A 1 -36.03 4.09 -61.99
N HIS A 2 -34.75 4.17 -61.62
CA HIS A 2 -33.63 3.86 -62.50
C HIS A 2 -32.64 2.97 -61.74
N ALA A 3 -32.53 1.72 -62.21
CA ALA A 3 -31.64 0.70 -61.68
C ALA A 3 -30.20 1.00 -62.11
N ARG A 4 -29.28 1.11 -61.15
CA ARG A 4 -27.84 1.15 -61.42
C ARG A 4 -27.27 -0.27 -61.39
N SER A 5 -26.72 -0.66 -62.53
CA SER A 5 -25.95 -1.88 -62.76
C SER A 5 -24.65 -1.87 -61.95
N VAL A 6 -24.42 -2.92 -61.17
CA VAL A 6 -23.18 -3.19 -60.45
C VAL A 6 -22.27 -3.99 -61.37
N LYS A 7 -21.11 -3.43 -61.73
CA LYS A 7 -20.07 -4.10 -62.50
C LYS A 7 -19.01 -4.64 -61.54
N VAL A 8 -19.04 -5.95 -61.29
CA VAL A 8 -18.01 -6.68 -60.53
C VAL A 8 -16.82 -6.89 -61.48
N THR A 9 -15.65 -6.37 -61.10
CA THR A 9 -14.40 -6.63 -61.82
C THR A 9 -13.46 -7.37 -60.88
N ALA A 10 -13.33 -8.67 -61.09
CA ALA A 10 -12.34 -9.51 -60.45
C ALA A 10 -10.99 -9.28 -61.14
N THR A 11 -9.94 -8.97 -60.38
CA THR A 11 -8.57 -9.04 -60.88
C THR A 11 -7.67 -9.79 -59.90
N ASN A 12 -7.06 -10.82 -60.50
CA ASN A 12 -6.08 -11.80 -60.06
C ASN A 12 -5.00 -11.34 -59.06
N HIS A 13 -4.71 -12.26 -58.14
CA HIS A 13 -3.44 -12.41 -57.41
C HIS A 13 -2.22 -12.37 -58.34
N PRO A 14 -1.07 -11.89 -57.80
CA PRO A 14 0.09 -12.77 -57.80
C PRO A 14 0.90 -12.73 -56.48
N SER A 15 1.29 -13.94 -56.08
CA SER A 15 2.63 -14.36 -55.65
C SER A 15 3.31 -13.74 -54.41
N LEU A 16 3.53 -14.64 -53.45
CA LEU A 16 4.48 -14.55 -52.35
C LEU A 16 5.83 -13.98 -52.79
N THR A 17 6.34 -13.01 -52.02
CA THR A 17 7.78 -12.75 -51.92
C THR A 17 8.18 -12.83 -50.45
N ILE A 18 8.78 -13.97 -50.08
CA ILE A 18 9.40 -14.20 -48.78
C ILE A 18 10.71 -13.41 -48.76
N HIS A 19 10.71 -12.22 -48.16
CA HIS A 19 11.94 -11.53 -47.80
C HIS A 19 12.48 -12.07 -46.46
N LYS A 20 13.49 -12.92 -46.56
CA LYS A 20 14.47 -13.16 -45.49
C LYS A 20 15.27 -11.89 -45.24
N LEU A 21 15.03 -11.22 -44.12
CA LEU A 21 15.97 -10.31 -43.44
C LEU A 21 15.96 -10.72 -41.97
N SER A 22 16.80 -11.69 -41.57
CA SER A 22 18.16 -11.47 -41.09
C SER A 22 18.26 -10.45 -39.96
N ARG A 23 18.43 -10.99 -38.74
CA ARG A 23 19.21 -10.47 -37.62
C ARG A 23 19.24 -8.95 -37.43
N ASN A 24 18.52 -8.50 -36.39
CA ASN A 24 19.10 -7.63 -35.36
C ASN A 24 18.43 -7.96 -34.02
N ARG A 25 18.93 -9.05 -33.41
CA ARG A 25 18.64 -9.43 -32.03
C ARG A 25 19.85 -8.97 -31.22
N CYS A 26 19.86 -7.72 -30.78
CA CYS A 26 20.76 -7.26 -29.73
C CYS A 26 20.25 -5.96 -29.12
N LEU A 27 20.32 -5.90 -27.78
CA LEU A 27 20.13 -4.74 -26.90
C LEU A 27 18.70 -4.38 -26.48
N SER A 28 18.11 -5.20 -25.60
CA SER A 28 17.34 -4.67 -24.45
C SER A 28 17.29 -5.66 -23.26
N SER A 29 18.43 -6.29 -22.93
CA SER A 29 18.54 -7.22 -21.79
C SER A 29 19.14 -6.60 -20.53
N THR A 30 19.01 -5.28 -20.32
CA THR A 30 19.64 -4.61 -19.15
C THR A 30 18.65 -4.04 -18.13
N ASN A 31 17.35 -3.96 -18.44
CA ASN A 31 16.37 -3.42 -17.48
C ASN A 31 15.63 -4.51 -16.66
N SER A 32 15.59 -5.76 -17.13
CA SER A 32 14.94 -6.87 -16.40
C SER A 32 15.72 -7.33 -15.15
N MET A 33 17.06 -7.18 -15.14
CA MET A 33 17.89 -7.59 -13.99
C MET A 33 17.98 -6.55 -12.86
N ARG A 34 17.53 -5.31 -13.07
CA ARG A 34 17.59 -4.27 -12.03
C ARG A 34 16.40 -4.34 -11.07
N SER A 35 15.22 -4.72 -11.55
CA SER A 35 14.01 -4.88 -10.74
C SER A 35 14.11 -6.07 -9.76
N SER A 36 14.69 -7.20 -10.21
CA SER A 36 14.91 -8.38 -9.36
C SER A 36 15.95 -8.13 -8.27
N SER A 37 17.00 -7.33 -8.54
CA SER A 37 18.00 -6.95 -7.53
C SER A 37 17.43 -6.10 -6.39
N VAL A 38 16.49 -5.19 -6.68
CA VAL A 38 15.89 -4.33 -5.65
C VAL A 38 14.93 -5.15 -4.80
N SER A 39 14.11 -6.01 -5.42
CA SER A 39 13.20 -6.92 -4.72
C SER A 39 13.94 -7.92 -3.81
N LEU A 40 15.07 -8.48 -4.27
CA LEU A 40 15.86 -9.41 -3.46
C LEU A 40 16.56 -8.70 -2.29
N LYS A 41 17.23 -7.56 -2.54
CA LYS A 41 17.88 -6.77 -1.48
C LYS A 41 16.88 -6.27 -0.44
N PHE A 42 15.67 -5.93 -0.89
CA PHE A 42 14.58 -5.54 -0.02
C PHE A 42 14.08 -6.70 0.84
N ARG A 43 13.93 -7.91 0.27
CA ARG A 43 13.60 -9.12 1.04
C ARG A 43 14.65 -9.46 2.09
N TYR A 44 15.94 -9.36 1.75
CA TYR A 44 17.03 -9.55 2.71
C TYR A 44 17.02 -8.49 3.81
N PHE A 45 16.84 -7.22 3.47
CA PHE A 45 16.75 -6.13 4.45
C PHE A 45 15.55 -6.30 5.40
N VAL A 46 14.37 -6.67 4.88
CA VAL A 46 13.19 -6.96 5.71
C VAL A 46 13.45 -8.17 6.60
N HIS A 47 14.04 -9.24 6.09
CA HIS A 47 14.37 -10.44 6.86
C HIS A 47 15.41 -10.16 7.96
N GLU A 48 16.43 -9.37 7.67
CA GLU A 48 17.49 -9.01 8.61
C GLU A 48 16.97 -8.11 9.74
N ILE A 49 16.08 -7.16 9.42
CA ILE A 49 15.34 -6.39 10.43
C ILE A 49 14.38 -7.28 11.23
N PHE A 50 13.68 -8.20 10.58
CA PHE A 50 12.77 -9.13 11.25
C PHE A 50 13.53 -10.02 12.24
N SER A 51 14.68 -10.56 11.84
CA SER A 51 15.54 -11.39 12.70
C SER A 51 16.11 -10.59 13.88
N LEU A 52 16.61 -9.37 13.63
CA LEU A 52 17.14 -8.49 14.69
C LEU A 52 16.10 -8.10 15.75
N ILE A 53 14.80 -8.12 15.40
CA ILE A 53 13.70 -7.73 16.30
C ILE A 53 13.09 -8.95 17.00
N PHE A 54 13.03 -10.11 16.34
CA PHE A 54 12.36 -11.31 16.87
C PHE A 54 13.25 -12.25 17.68
N ASP A 55 14.58 -12.11 17.64
CA ASP A 55 15.50 -13.01 18.38
C ASP A 55 15.50 -12.84 19.91
N ASN A 56 14.76 -11.89 20.48
CA ASN A 56 14.72 -11.68 21.94
C ASN A 56 13.49 -12.29 22.66
N CYS A 57 12.77 -13.21 22.03
CA CYS A 57 11.55 -13.76 22.60
C CYS A 57 11.80 -14.96 23.54
N THR A 58 12.68 -14.86 24.54
CA THR A 58 12.72 -15.77 25.71
C THR A 58 13.55 -15.19 26.86
N SER A 59 12.99 -14.30 27.67
CA SER A 59 13.45 -14.11 29.06
C SER A 59 12.40 -13.38 29.89
N GLU A 60 12.43 -13.66 31.19
CA GLU A 60 11.61 -13.12 32.29
C GLU A 60 11.24 -11.64 32.18
N PRO A 61 10.18 -11.15 32.89
CA PRO A 61 9.77 -9.74 32.84
C PRO A 61 10.94 -8.81 33.12
N GLU A 62 11.52 -8.29 32.04
CA GLU A 62 12.74 -7.49 32.09
C GLU A 62 12.39 -6.12 32.65
N ILE A 63 12.98 -5.80 33.80
CA ILE A 63 12.78 -4.53 34.51
C ILE A 63 13.50 -3.43 33.72
N LEU A 64 12.77 -2.74 32.85
CA LEU A 64 13.31 -1.76 31.90
C LEU A 64 13.37 -0.35 32.49
N SER A 65 14.43 0.39 32.14
CA SER A 65 14.57 1.82 32.46
C SER A 65 13.52 2.68 31.72
N PRO A 66 13.01 3.79 32.30
CA PRO A 66 12.05 4.67 31.62
C PRO A 66 12.58 5.28 30.32
N THR A 67 13.90 5.48 30.18
CA THR A 67 14.52 5.94 28.93
C THR A 67 14.46 4.87 27.85
N GLU A 68 14.66 3.61 28.23
CA GLU A 68 14.61 2.48 27.33
C GLU A 68 13.19 2.20 26.84
N VAL A 69 12.19 2.30 27.72
CA VAL A 69 10.78 2.21 27.34
C VAL A 69 10.43 3.28 26.30
N LYS A 70 10.88 4.53 26.48
CA LYS A 70 10.67 5.60 25.50
C LYS A 70 11.34 5.28 24.17
N PHE A 71 12.60 4.83 24.20
CA PHE A 71 13.33 4.47 22.97
C PHE A 71 12.64 3.32 22.22
N ARG A 72 12.23 2.26 22.93
CA ARG A 72 11.49 1.12 22.34
C ARG A 72 10.15 1.54 21.73
N LYS A 73 9.42 2.45 22.40
CA LYS A 73 8.18 3.04 21.83
C LYS A 73 8.46 3.79 20.53
N ILE A 74 9.48 4.66 20.50
CA ILE A 74 9.87 5.40 19.30
C ILE A 74 10.31 4.45 18.18
N ALA A 75 11.17 3.48 18.50
CA ALA A 75 11.65 2.49 17.53
C ALA A 75 10.50 1.64 16.97
N SER A 76 9.54 1.24 17.79
CA SER A 76 8.33 0.50 17.36
C SER A 76 7.48 1.33 16.39
N ILE A 77 7.25 2.61 16.69
CA ILE A 77 6.51 3.51 15.80
C ILE A 77 7.28 3.73 14.49
N ALA A 78 8.59 3.98 14.56
CA ALA A 78 9.43 4.18 13.38
C ALA A 78 9.44 2.93 12.49
N TYR A 79 9.54 1.74 13.07
CA TYR A 79 9.45 0.47 12.35
C TYR A 79 8.11 0.33 11.62
N ARG A 80 6.97 0.56 12.32
CA ARG A 80 5.64 0.49 11.71
C ARG A 80 5.49 1.51 10.59
N PHE A 81 6.04 2.70 10.76
CA PHE A 81 6.03 3.75 9.74
C PHE A 81 6.82 3.34 8.49
N VAL A 82 8.02 2.75 8.66
CA VAL A 82 8.83 2.24 7.55
C VAL A 82 8.09 1.11 6.82
N LEU A 83 7.55 0.14 7.56
CA LEU A 83 6.76 -0.98 7.02
C LEU A 83 5.53 -0.47 6.26
N ALA A 84 4.79 0.48 6.84
CA ALA A 84 3.67 1.14 6.20
C ALA A 84 4.10 1.84 4.89
N THR A 85 5.25 2.51 4.87
CA THR A 85 5.76 3.20 3.66
C THR A 85 6.08 2.21 2.55
N ILE A 86 6.68 1.08 2.89
CA ILE A 86 6.93 -0.02 1.94
C ILE A 86 5.60 -0.53 1.37
N ILE A 87 4.65 -0.85 2.25
CA ILE A 87 3.35 -1.42 1.86
C ILE A 87 2.58 -0.41 0.99
N SER A 88 2.60 0.86 1.37
CA SER A 88 2.07 1.99 0.61
C SER A 88 2.65 2.04 -0.82
N PHE A 89 3.98 1.93 -0.94
CA PHE A 89 4.67 1.90 -2.22
C PHE A 89 4.25 0.68 -3.07
N GLN A 90 4.20 -0.51 -2.46
CA GLN A 90 3.79 -1.75 -3.16
C GLN A 90 2.34 -1.68 -3.62
N TRP A 91 1.44 -1.12 -2.81
CA TRP A 91 0.05 -0.96 -3.19
C TRP A 91 -0.16 0.05 -4.31
N TYR A 92 0.63 1.12 -4.31
CA TYR A 92 0.62 2.07 -5.42
C TYR A 92 1.06 1.38 -6.72
N ASP A 93 2.17 0.64 -6.70
CA ASP A 93 2.63 -0.08 -7.90
C ASP A 93 1.62 -1.16 -8.32
N PHE A 94 1.09 -1.94 -7.39
CA PHE A 94 0.06 -2.93 -7.72
C PHE A 94 -1.16 -2.28 -8.39
N LEU A 95 -1.71 -1.20 -7.80
CA LEU A 95 -2.98 -0.62 -8.24
C LEU A 95 -2.88 0.24 -9.50
N PHE A 96 -1.75 0.90 -9.74
CA PHE A 96 -1.60 1.83 -10.85
C PHE A 96 -0.67 1.34 -11.97
N ASN A 97 0.03 0.23 -11.80
CA ASN A 97 0.89 -0.31 -12.85
C ASN A 97 0.05 -1.04 -13.92
N PRO A 98 0.18 -0.69 -15.21
CA PRO A 98 -0.65 -1.22 -16.28
C PRO A 98 -0.22 -2.62 -16.72
N ILE A 99 0.81 -3.19 -16.08
CA ILE A 99 1.06 -4.64 -16.12
C ILE A 99 -0.10 -5.43 -15.52
N TRP A 100 -0.85 -4.83 -14.58
CA TRP A 100 -2.04 -5.41 -13.99
C TRP A 100 -3.29 -4.90 -14.70
N MET A 101 -4.30 -5.78 -14.84
CA MET A 101 -5.52 -5.49 -15.60
C MET A 101 -6.29 -4.24 -15.11
N HIS A 102 -6.35 -4.02 -13.81
CA HIS A 102 -7.06 -2.87 -13.24
C HIS A 102 -6.27 -1.56 -13.46
N GLY A 103 -4.94 -1.59 -13.31
CA GLY A 103 -4.07 -0.46 -13.67
C GLY A 103 -4.13 -0.14 -15.16
N TYR A 104 -4.21 -1.17 -16.01
CA TYR A 104 -4.39 -1.00 -17.47
C TYR A 104 -5.71 -0.31 -17.81
N LEU A 105 -6.83 -0.79 -17.26
CA LEU A 105 -8.15 -0.19 -17.45
C LEU A 105 -8.21 1.25 -16.94
N TRP A 106 -7.59 1.52 -15.79
CA TRP A 106 -7.47 2.87 -15.26
C TRP A 106 -6.70 3.77 -16.22
N SER A 107 -5.59 3.29 -16.78
CA SER A 107 -4.72 4.02 -17.71
C SER A 107 -5.43 4.40 -19.01
N LEU A 108 -6.24 3.50 -19.57
CA LEU A 108 -7.05 3.77 -20.77
C LEU A 108 -8.14 4.82 -20.53
N ASN A 109 -8.54 4.98 -19.27
CA ASN A 109 -9.66 5.83 -18.89
C ASN A 109 -9.21 7.18 -18.32
N GLN A 110 -7.90 7.45 -18.31
CA GLN A 110 -7.34 8.75 -18.03
C GLN A 110 -7.73 9.75 -19.14
N PRO A 111 -8.01 11.01 -18.81
CA PRO A 111 -8.15 12.07 -19.80
C PRO A 111 -6.76 12.41 -20.37
N ILE A 112 -6.30 11.65 -21.38
CA ILE A 112 -5.01 11.87 -22.04
C ILE A 112 -5.29 12.27 -23.48
N ASP A 113 -4.60 13.30 -23.97
CA ASP A 113 -4.71 13.81 -25.35
C ASP A 113 -4.20 12.82 -26.41
N VAL A 114 -3.62 11.70 -25.99
CA VAL A 114 -3.11 10.64 -26.86
C VAL A 114 -4.05 9.45 -26.74
N ASP A 115 -4.65 9.06 -27.86
CA ASP A 115 -5.43 7.84 -27.93
C ASP A 115 -4.51 6.63 -27.66
N LEU A 116 -4.72 6.00 -26.52
CA LEU A 116 -3.97 4.83 -26.06
C LEU A 116 -4.59 3.52 -26.55
N SER A 117 -5.77 3.55 -27.18
CA SER A 117 -6.48 2.35 -27.61
C SER A 117 -5.70 1.53 -28.66
N ASP A 118 -4.94 2.21 -29.52
CA ASP A 118 -4.12 1.58 -30.57
C ASP A 118 -2.67 1.29 -30.11
N LYS A 119 -2.33 1.54 -28.84
CA LYS A 119 -0.97 1.36 -28.32
C LYS A 119 -0.82 0.04 -27.58
N SER A 120 0.35 -0.59 -27.73
CA SER A 120 0.66 -1.80 -26.97
C SER A 120 0.70 -1.52 -25.47
N ALA A 121 0.39 -2.53 -24.65
CA ALA A 121 0.47 -2.43 -23.19
C ALA A 121 1.87 -2.00 -22.72
N GLY A 122 2.94 -2.48 -23.37
CA GLY A 122 4.32 -2.08 -23.07
C GLY A 122 4.55 -0.57 -23.24
N PHE A 123 3.99 0.04 -24.30
CA PHE A 123 4.08 1.48 -24.51
C PHE A 123 3.36 2.27 -23.41
N ILE A 124 2.23 1.78 -22.92
CA ILE A 124 1.46 2.40 -21.83
C ILE A 124 2.26 2.31 -20.51
N VAL A 125 2.86 1.15 -20.23
CA VAL A 125 3.78 0.94 -19.09
C VAL A 125 4.94 1.95 -19.16
N ASP A 126 5.63 2.03 -20.29
CA ASP A 126 6.79 2.90 -20.46
C ASP A 126 6.43 4.38 -20.30
N ARG A 127 5.27 4.80 -20.85
CA ARG A 127 4.77 6.16 -20.69
C ARG A 127 4.51 6.50 -19.22
N GLN A 128 3.92 5.59 -18.45
CA GLN A 128 3.64 5.82 -17.03
C GLN A 128 4.87 5.76 -16.13
N LEU A 129 5.80 4.84 -16.42
CA LEU A 129 7.11 4.81 -15.77
C LEU A 129 7.91 6.09 -16.07
N GLY A 130 7.72 6.67 -17.27
CA GLY A 130 8.32 7.95 -17.66
C GLY A 130 7.67 9.18 -17.01
N GLN A 131 6.39 9.10 -16.62
CA GLN A 131 5.66 10.22 -15.99
C GLN A 131 5.89 10.33 -14.49
N CYS A 132 6.08 9.21 -13.79
CA CYS A 132 6.31 9.21 -12.35
C CYS A 132 7.50 8.33 -11.99
N GLY A 133 8.61 8.98 -11.66
CA GLY A 133 9.88 8.32 -11.35
C GLY A 133 9.86 7.60 -10.01
N ILE A 134 10.86 6.74 -9.77
CA ILE A 134 10.95 5.95 -8.54
C ILE A 134 10.98 6.84 -7.27
N ASN A 135 11.71 7.95 -7.32
CA ASN A 135 11.85 8.88 -6.18
C ASN A 135 10.51 9.56 -5.84
N GLU A 136 9.75 9.95 -6.85
CA GLU A 136 8.43 10.57 -6.68
C GLU A 136 7.44 9.57 -6.08
N ARG A 137 7.47 8.31 -6.54
CA ARG A 137 6.64 7.24 -5.96
C ARG A 137 6.95 6.99 -4.50
N VAL A 138 8.23 6.98 -4.12
CA VAL A 138 8.65 6.86 -2.71
C VAL A 138 8.18 8.06 -1.89
N ALA A 139 8.32 9.28 -2.43
CA ALA A 139 7.83 10.49 -1.78
C ALA A 139 6.30 10.48 -1.59
N HIS A 140 5.55 10.05 -2.60
CA HIS A 140 4.10 9.86 -2.50
C HIS A 140 3.72 8.80 -1.47
N ALA A 141 4.47 7.69 -1.41
CA ALA A 141 4.22 6.65 -0.42
C ALA A 141 4.44 7.15 1.01
N PHE A 142 5.53 7.87 1.25
CA PHE A 142 5.85 8.50 2.53
C PHE A 142 4.79 9.53 2.95
N LEU A 143 4.40 10.41 2.01
CA LEU A 143 3.38 11.44 2.25
C LEU A 143 2.03 10.81 2.56
N GLY A 144 1.64 9.77 1.80
CA GLY A 144 0.40 9.02 2.03
C GLY A 144 0.33 8.41 3.43
N VAL A 145 1.40 7.77 3.88
CA VAL A 145 1.49 7.21 5.24
C VAL A 145 1.42 8.31 6.30
N THR A 146 2.11 9.43 6.09
CA THR A 146 2.06 10.58 7.00
C THR A 146 0.63 11.14 7.12
N CYS A 147 -0.09 11.26 6.02
CA CYS A 147 -1.48 11.71 6.01
C CYS A 147 -2.39 10.73 6.76
N VAL A 148 -2.27 9.42 6.52
CA VAL A 148 -3.05 8.40 7.24
C VAL A 148 -2.75 8.46 8.73
N TYR A 149 -1.47 8.55 9.11
CA TYR A 149 -1.06 8.69 10.50
C TYR A 149 -1.64 9.96 11.15
N GLY A 150 -1.65 11.08 10.43
CA GLY A 150 -2.29 12.32 10.89
C GLY A 150 -3.80 12.15 11.12
N VAL A 151 -4.52 11.51 10.19
CA VAL A 151 -5.97 11.24 10.35
C VAL A 151 -6.22 10.29 11.53
N LEU A 152 -5.42 9.25 11.70
CA LEU A 152 -5.52 8.36 12.86
C LEU A 152 -5.24 9.10 14.17
N SER A 153 -4.25 9.99 14.18
CA SER A 153 -3.93 10.82 15.36
C SER A 153 -5.09 11.76 15.71
N LEU A 154 -5.74 12.37 14.71
CA LEU A 154 -6.93 13.22 14.89
C LEU A 154 -8.16 12.41 15.33
N ALA A 155 -8.25 11.15 14.92
CA ALA A 155 -9.29 10.23 15.35
C ALA A 155 -9.03 9.62 16.74
N GLU A 156 -8.04 10.14 17.48
CA GLU A 156 -7.62 9.65 18.80
C GLU A 156 -7.24 8.16 18.77
N PHE A 157 -6.54 7.73 17.72
CA PHE A 157 -5.96 6.40 17.65
C PHE A 157 -4.85 6.27 18.70
N THR A 158 -5.23 5.84 19.91
CA THR A 158 -4.28 5.43 20.95
C THR A 158 -4.05 3.92 20.86
N PRO A 159 -2.80 3.45 20.99
CA PRO A 159 -2.51 2.02 21.07
C PRO A 159 -3.24 1.32 22.22
N GLU A 160 -3.56 2.06 23.28
CA GLU A 160 -4.27 1.55 24.46
C GLU A 160 -5.79 1.47 24.23
N ALA A 161 -6.33 2.15 23.22
CA ALA A 161 -7.74 2.02 22.86
C ALA A 161 -7.97 0.73 22.07
N ASN A 162 -9.02 -0.01 22.45
CA ASN A 162 -9.47 -1.23 21.77
C ASN A 162 -10.05 -0.92 20.36
N TRP A 163 -9.18 -0.57 19.43
CA TRP A 163 -9.52 -0.37 18.03
C TRP A 163 -9.74 -1.73 17.38
N ASN A 164 -11.01 -2.08 17.21
CA ASN A 164 -11.38 -3.27 16.47
C ASN A 164 -11.25 -3.01 14.95
N THR A 165 -10.86 -4.04 14.19
CA THR A 165 -10.73 -4.03 12.72
C THR A 165 -11.97 -3.46 12.04
N TRP A 166 -13.16 -3.68 12.61
CA TRP A 166 -14.42 -3.14 12.09
C TRP A 166 -14.48 -1.60 12.08
N LYS A 167 -13.94 -0.93 13.11
CA LYS A 167 -13.89 0.54 13.16
C LYS A 167 -12.96 1.09 12.08
N LEU A 168 -11.81 0.44 11.90
CA LEU A 168 -10.84 0.77 10.85
C LEU A 168 -11.46 0.59 9.46
N LEU A 169 -12.17 -0.52 9.25
CA LEU A 169 -12.87 -0.79 8.00
C LEU A 169 -13.89 0.31 7.68
N ARG A 170 -14.75 0.68 8.64
CA ARG A 170 -15.72 1.77 8.45
C ARG A 170 -15.03 3.10 8.15
N LEU A 171 -14.00 3.47 8.90
CA LEU A 171 -13.27 4.73 8.69
C LEU A 171 -12.62 4.77 7.29
N SER A 172 -11.96 3.69 6.89
CA SER A 172 -11.36 3.57 5.55
C SER A 172 -12.40 3.68 4.43
N LEU A 173 -13.60 3.11 4.63
CA LEU A 173 -14.69 3.19 3.66
C LEU A 173 -15.16 4.64 3.47
N PHE A 174 -15.30 5.40 4.56
CA PHE A 174 -15.64 6.83 4.48
C PHE A 174 -14.56 7.61 3.73
N VAL A 175 -13.28 7.35 3.98
CA VAL A 175 -12.16 8.00 3.26
C VAL A 175 -12.22 7.67 1.75
N GLY A 176 -12.50 6.42 1.39
CA GLY A 176 -12.65 5.99 0.00
C GLY A 176 -13.81 6.68 -0.71
N ILE A 177 -15.00 6.71 -0.09
CA ILE A 177 -16.20 7.37 -0.63
C ILE A 177 -15.97 8.88 -0.76
N ALA A 178 -15.37 9.52 0.25
CA ALA A 178 -15.03 10.94 0.20
C ALA A 178 -14.05 11.25 -0.92
N THR A 179 -13.03 10.41 -1.11
CA THR A 179 -12.08 10.57 -2.23
C THR A 179 -12.77 10.41 -3.57
N ALA A 180 -13.56 9.36 -3.78
CA ALA A 180 -14.29 9.14 -5.03
C ALA A 180 -15.21 10.33 -5.36
N THR A 181 -15.94 10.82 -4.36
CA THR A 181 -16.85 11.96 -4.49
C THR A 181 -16.07 13.23 -4.84
N GLY A 182 -14.98 13.51 -4.13
CA GLY A 182 -14.11 14.65 -4.43
C GLY A 182 -13.55 14.60 -5.85
N ARG A 183 -13.19 13.41 -6.35
CA ARG A 183 -12.75 13.22 -7.73
C ARG A 183 -13.87 13.41 -8.75
N CYS A 184 -15.10 13.03 -8.44
CA CYS A 184 -16.26 13.34 -9.30
C CYS A 184 -16.56 14.84 -9.36
N LEU A 185 -16.37 15.57 -8.24
CA LEU A 185 -16.58 17.02 -8.17
C LEU A 185 -15.49 17.81 -8.91
N MET A 186 -14.27 17.30 -8.94
CA MET A 186 -13.21 17.78 -9.82
C MET A 186 -13.55 17.37 -11.26
N LEU A 187 -14.33 18.20 -11.96
CA LEU A 187 -14.99 18.10 -13.29
C LEU A 187 -14.21 17.49 -14.50
N GLN A 188 -13.13 16.76 -14.31
CA GLN A 188 -12.24 16.25 -15.36
C GLN A 188 -12.09 14.72 -15.38
N GLN A 189 -12.85 13.95 -14.58
CA GLN A 189 -12.61 12.51 -14.46
C GLN A 189 -13.84 11.65 -14.80
N ARG A 190 -13.62 10.62 -15.63
CA ARG A 190 -14.60 9.58 -15.91
C ARG A 190 -14.88 8.74 -14.65
N LEU A 191 -16.11 8.23 -14.50
CA LEU A 191 -16.58 7.50 -13.31
C LEU A 191 -15.64 6.36 -12.88
N LEU A 192 -15.15 5.55 -13.82
CA LEU A 192 -14.23 4.45 -13.51
C LEU A 192 -12.91 4.93 -12.90
N SER A 193 -12.38 6.09 -13.33
CA SER A 193 -11.19 6.68 -12.69
C SER A 193 -11.50 7.09 -11.25
N ALA A 194 -12.62 7.78 -11.03
CA ALA A 194 -13.03 8.20 -9.69
C ALA A 194 -13.24 7.01 -8.75
N LEU A 195 -13.89 5.93 -9.22
CA LEU A 195 -14.07 4.70 -8.47
C LEU A 195 -12.74 4.01 -8.14
N HIS A 196 -11.82 3.94 -9.12
CA HIS A 196 -10.50 3.35 -8.89
C HIS A 196 -9.69 4.13 -7.85
N HIS A 197 -9.70 5.46 -7.91
CA HIS A 197 -9.07 6.31 -6.90
C HIS A 197 -9.71 6.16 -5.52
N GLY A 198 -11.05 6.08 -5.45
CA GLY A 198 -11.76 5.84 -4.20
C GLY A 198 -11.44 4.48 -3.58
N PHE A 199 -11.41 3.43 -4.39
CA PHE A 199 -11.01 2.09 -3.96
C PHE A 199 -9.57 2.07 -3.47
N PHE A 200 -8.64 2.69 -4.20
CA PHE A 200 -7.25 2.84 -3.77
C PHE A 200 -7.17 3.54 -2.42
N SER A 201 -7.82 4.68 -2.22
CA SER A 201 -7.80 5.40 -0.95
C SER A 201 -8.36 4.58 0.21
N TYR A 202 -9.48 3.88 -0.01
CA TYR A 202 -10.05 2.95 0.97
C TYR A 202 -9.03 1.87 1.36
N PHE A 203 -8.50 1.16 0.37
CA PHE A 203 -7.64 0.00 0.57
C PHE A 203 -6.30 0.41 1.19
N HIS A 204 -5.71 1.49 0.69
CA HIS A 204 -4.49 2.09 1.21
C HIS A 204 -4.66 2.50 2.67
N PHE A 205 -5.71 3.27 3.00
CA PHE A 205 -5.95 3.69 4.38
C PHE A 205 -6.07 2.49 5.31
N PHE A 206 -6.86 1.47 4.92
CA PHE A 206 -7.08 0.28 5.74
C PHE A 206 -5.77 -0.46 6.06
N PHE A 207 -4.94 -0.75 5.05
CA PHE A 207 -3.70 -1.49 5.27
C PHE A 207 -2.66 -0.68 6.04
N ILE A 208 -2.55 0.62 5.79
CA ILE A 208 -1.64 1.48 6.56
C ILE A 208 -2.09 1.57 8.02
N ALA A 209 -3.37 1.74 8.27
CA ALA A 209 -3.90 1.74 9.64
C ALA A 209 -3.69 0.37 10.32
N LEU A 210 -3.86 -0.74 9.59
CA LEU A 210 -3.57 -2.07 10.09
C LEU A 210 -2.10 -2.22 10.50
N CYS A 211 -1.15 -1.68 9.73
CA CYS A 211 0.27 -1.69 10.09
C CYS A 211 0.53 -0.98 11.43
N PHE A 212 -0.17 0.12 11.69
CA PHE A 212 -0.05 0.83 12.97
C PHE A 212 -0.72 0.08 14.13
N THR A 213 -1.70 -0.78 13.85
CA THR A 213 -2.40 -1.58 14.87
C THR A 213 -1.63 -2.83 15.31
N ILE A 214 -0.65 -3.31 14.53
CA ILE A 214 0.17 -4.45 14.92
C ILE A 214 0.99 -4.04 16.14
N GLN A 215 0.59 -4.52 17.31
CA GLN A 215 1.33 -4.34 18.55
C GLN A 215 2.22 -5.56 18.77
N PHE A 216 3.51 -5.32 18.96
CA PHE A 216 4.39 -6.30 19.59
C PHE A 216 4.28 -6.07 21.07
N ASP A 217 4.05 -7.14 21.85
CA ASP A 217 3.89 -7.07 23.30
C ASP A 217 4.99 -6.21 23.91
N THR A 218 4.64 -4.99 24.31
CA THR A 218 5.56 -4.12 25.03
C THR A 218 5.55 -4.54 26.49
N PRO A 219 6.72 -4.84 27.09
CA PRO A 219 6.82 -5.11 28.51
C PRO A 219 6.17 -3.96 29.30
N LYS A 220 5.33 -4.31 30.29
CA LYS A 220 4.70 -3.33 31.17
C LYS A 220 5.79 -2.56 31.92
N SER A 221 5.67 -1.25 31.99
CA SER A 221 6.63 -0.43 32.75
C SER A 221 6.53 -0.74 34.25
N ASN A 222 7.63 -0.54 34.99
CA ASN A 222 7.67 -0.75 36.45
C ASN A 222 6.57 0.00 37.21
N ASP A 223 6.12 1.16 36.72
CA ASP A 223 5.04 1.93 37.35
C ASP A 223 3.68 1.25 37.18
N THR A 224 3.46 0.60 36.03
CA THR A 224 2.25 -0.16 35.74
C THR A 224 2.21 -1.48 36.50
N ILE A 225 3.37 -2.14 36.66
CA ILE A 225 3.52 -3.36 37.46
C ILE A 225 3.33 -3.04 38.95
N ARG A 226 3.99 -1.98 39.46
CA ARG A 226 3.79 -1.54 40.85
C ARG A 226 2.35 -1.12 41.12
N GLN A 227 1.68 -0.44 40.18
CA GLN A 227 0.27 -0.11 40.34
C GLN A 227 -0.64 -1.34 40.31
N SER A 228 -0.39 -2.33 39.45
CA SER A 228 -1.19 -3.57 39.45
C SER A 228 -0.98 -4.39 40.71
N GLU A 229 0.27 -4.49 41.18
CA GLU A 229 0.63 -5.22 42.40
C GLU A 229 0.07 -4.53 43.65
N SER A 230 0.04 -3.18 43.67
CA SER A 230 -0.61 -2.41 44.73
C SER A 230 -2.14 -2.55 44.72
N ALA A 231 -2.76 -2.63 43.54
CA ALA A 231 -4.21 -2.81 43.40
C ALA A 231 -4.66 -4.20 43.84
N GLU A 232 -3.91 -5.24 43.47
CA GLU A 232 -4.17 -6.64 43.85
C GLU A 232 -4.00 -6.86 45.36
N LEU A 233 -3.03 -6.19 45.99
CA LEU A 233 -2.87 -6.16 47.45
C LEU A 233 -4.04 -5.50 48.18
N ILE A 234 -4.59 -4.41 47.64
CA ILE A 234 -5.75 -3.73 48.24
C ILE A 234 -7.02 -4.60 48.13
N GLU A 235 -7.19 -5.30 47.00
CA GLU A 235 -8.35 -6.17 46.79
C GLU A 235 -8.31 -7.41 47.69
N THR A 236 -7.13 -8.02 47.88
CA THR A 236 -6.94 -9.14 48.81
C THR A 236 -7.16 -8.75 50.28
N PHE A 237 -6.71 -7.56 50.71
CA PHE A 237 -7.01 -7.04 52.06
C PHE A 237 -8.51 -6.72 52.24
N SER A 238 -9.18 -6.20 51.22
CA SER A 238 -10.63 -5.96 51.25
C SER A 238 -11.46 -7.24 51.38
N GLU A 239 -10.97 -8.36 50.85
CA GLU A 239 -11.70 -9.63 50.84
C GLU A 239 -11.47 -10.44 52.14
N SER A 240 -10.34 -10.25 52.82
CA SER A 240 -10.11 -10.84 54.14
C SER A 240 -10.99 -10.25 55.23
N ASP A 241 -11.26 -8.94 55.22
CA ASP A 241 -12.10 -8.28 56.23
C ASP A 241 -13.58 -8.70 56.16
N LYS A 242 -14.06 -9.12 54.98
CA LYS A 242 -15.45 -9.59 54.78
C LYS A 242 -15.74 -11.01 55.27
N LYS A 243 -14.72 -11.79 55.64
CA LYS A 243 -14.89 -13.18 56.12
C LYS A 243 -14.90 -13.32 57.64
N THR A 244 -14.77 -12.22 58.37
CA THR A 244 -14.65 -12.19 59.84
C THR A 244 -15.93 -11.84 60.59
N ASP A 245 -17.06 -11.67 59.89
CA ASP A 245 -18.41 -11.55 60.46
C ASP A 245 -19.26 -12.79 60.10
#